data_AF-A0A535S636-F1
#
_entry.id   AF-A0A535S636-F1
#
_cell.length_a   1.000
_cell.length_b   1.000
_cell.length_c   1.000
_cell.angle_alpha   90.00
_cell.angle_beta   90.00
_cell.angle_gamma   90.00
#
_symmetry.space_group_name_H-M   'P 1'
#
loop_
_entity.id
_entity.type
_entity.pdbx_description
1 polymer ?
#
loop_
_entity_poly.entity_id
_entity_poly.type
_entity_poly.pdbx_seq_one_letter_code
_entity_poly.pdbx_strand_id
1 'polypeptide(L)'
;MNEETEQEQQQSDGITLSVDWHFPEGLLSRYANNVLVQSGQYEFIISFFEMQLPALLGPPEDNIAKLKEMGKVRAECVSKIIISPELVPGLIDALQTELDKFSSQRTKQ
;
A
#
# COMPACT_ATOMS: atom_id res chain seq x y z
N MET A 1 -54.78 -34.02 -0.58
CA MET A 1 -53.45 -34.63 -0.72
C MET A 1 -52.49 -33.50 -0.45
N ASN A 2 -52.12 -33.36 0.83
CA ASN A 2 -51.30 -32.26 1.33
C ASN A 2 -49.85 -32.73 1.24
N GLU A 3 -49.02 -32.01 0.52
CA GLU A 3 -47.57 -32.17 0.59
C GLU A 3 -46.99 -30.79 0.90
N GLU A 4 -46.99 -30.47 2.20
CA GLU A 4 -46.18 -29.39 2.75
C GLU A 4 -44.73 -29.88 2.71
N THR A 5 -43.93 -29.30 1.80
CA THR A 5 -42.49 -29.53 1.78
C THR A 5 -41.86 -28.56 2.77
N GLU A 6 -41.64 -29.03 4.01
CA GLU A 6 -40.80 -28.37 5.00
C GLU A 6 -39.37 -28.32 4.47
N GLN A 7 -38.91 -27.13 4.07
CA GLN A 7 -37.49 -26.88 3.81
C GLN A 7 -36.82 -26.57 5.15
N GLU A 8 -36.11 -27.55 5.70
CA GLU A 8 -35.19 -27.36 6.83
C GLU A 8 -34.09 -26.37 6.43
N GLN A 9 -34.19 -25.14 6.95
CA GLN A 9 -33.12 -24.16 6.89
C GLN A 9 -32.01 -24.61 7.83
N GLN A 10 -30.96 -25.23 7.27
CA GLN A 10 -29.69 -25.45 7.98
C GLN A 10 -29.02 -24.10 8.21
N GLN A 11 -29.33 -23.49 9.36
CA GLN A 11 -28.65 -22.34 9.91
C GLN A 11 -27.27 -22.81 10.39
N SER A 12 -26.23 -22.63 9.56
CA SER A 12 -24.86 -22.85 9.98
C SER A 12 -24.48 -21.76 10.97
N ASP A 13 -24.45 -22.09 12.26
CA ASP A 13 -23.82 -21.24 13.29
C ASP A 13 -22.31 -21.19 13.02
N GLY A 14 -21.90 -20.26 12.17
CA GLY A 14 -20.51 -20.00 11.87
C GLY A 14 -19.79 -19.41 13.09
N ILE A 15 -18.67 -20.00 13.47
CA ILE A 15 -17.78 -19.44 14.49
C ILE A 15 -17.00 -18.29 13.86
N THR A 16 -17.19 -17.07 14.34
CA THR A 16 -16.39 -15.90 13.94
C THR A 16 -15.11 -15.87 14.75
N LEU A 17 -13.96 -15.96 14.08
CA LEU A 17 -12.64 -15.80 14.71
C LEU A 17 -12.14 -14.36 14.50
N SER A 18 -11.60 -13.77 15.56
CA SER A 18 -10.90 -12.49 15.48
C SER A 18 -9.49 -12.67 14.91
N VAL A 19 -9.04 -11.72 14.10
CA VAL A 19 -7.65 -11.68 13.61
C VAL A 19 -6.74 -11.18 14.72
N ASP A 20 -5.77 -12.00 15.13
CA ASP A 20 -4.66 -11.58 15.98
C ASP A 20 -3.50 -11.07 15.12
N TRP A 21 -3.22 -9.77 15.22
CA TRP A 21 -2.22 -9.10 14.40
C TRP A 21 -0.84 -9.17 15.07
N HIS A 22 -0.04 -10.15 14.68
CA HIS A 22 1.33 -10.29 15.16
C HIS A 22 2.34 -9.62 14.20
N PHE A 23 3.17 -8.72 14.73
CA PHE A 23 4.28 -8.09 14.00
C PHE A 23 5.61 -8.69 14.48
N PRO A 24 6.39 -9.36 13.61
CA PRO A 24 7.65 -9.98 14.00
C PRO A 24 8.68 -8.97 14.52
N GLU A 25 9.42 -9.37 15.55
CA GLU A 25 10.59 -8.62 16.01
C GLU A 25 11.68 -8.63 14.92
N GLY A 26 12.12 -7.45 14.50
CA GLY A 26 13.09 -7.29 13.40
C GLY A 26 12.47 -6.89 12.05
N LEU A 27 11.14 -6.74 11.96
CA LEU A 27 10.53 -6.12 10.78
C LEU A 27 11.02 -4.68 10.64
N LEU A 28 11.77 -4.41 9.57
CA LEU A 28 12.39 -3.11 9.33
C LEU A 28 11.38 -2.16 8.70
N SER A 29 11.05 -1.09 9.42
CA SER A 29 10.39 0.06 8.83
C SER A 29 11.38 0.85 7.96
N ARG A 30 11.00 1.07 6.71
CA ARG A 30 11.75 1.90 5.76
C ARG A 30 10.85 3.01 5.24
N TYR A 31 11.43 4.18 5.04
CA TYR A 31 10.70 5.31 4.49
C TYR A 31 10.65 5.17 2.96
N ALA A 32 9.46 5.33 2.39
CA ALA A 32 9.26 5.33 0.95
C ALA A 32 8.62 6.65 0.54
N ASN A 33 9.23 7.34 -0.42
CA ASN A 33 8.73 8.60 -0.98
C ASN A 33 8.20 8.44 -2.40
N ASN A 34 8.30 7.25 -2.97
CA ASN A 34 7.80 6.90 -4.29
C ASN A 34 7.15 5.52 -4.24
N VAL A 35 6.05 5.35 -4.99
CA VAL A 35 5.36 4.07 -5.13
C VAL A 35 5.11 3.81 -6.61
N LEU A 36 5.40 2.60 -7.05
CA LEU A 36 5.11 2.12 -8.40
C LEU A 36 4.17 0.92 -8.32
N VAL A 37 3.04 1.01 -9.02
CA VAL A 37 2.08 -0.09 -9.14
C VAL A 37 2.13 -0.64 -10.56
N GLN A 38 2.28 -1.95 -10.68
CA GLN A 38 2.29 -2.65 -11.98
C GLN A 38 1.25 -3.76 -11.94
N SER A 39 0.46 -3.89 -12.99
CA SER A 39 -0.41 -5.04 -13.19
C SER A 39 0.33 -6.12 -13.99
N GLY A 40 0.38 -7.33 -13.43
CA GLY A 40 0.68 -8.56 -14.15
C GLY A 40 -0.61 -9.20 -14.66
N GLN A 41 -0.48 -10.43 -15.18
CA GLN A 41 -1.63 -11.19 -15.68
C GLN A 41 -2.59 -11.63 -14.56
N TYR A 42 -2.06 -11.90 -13.36
CA TYR A 42 -2.82 -12.47 -12.24
C TYR A 42 -2.61 -11.73 -10.92
N GLU A 43 -1.77 -10.70 -10.90
CA GLU A 43 -1.33 -10.04 -9.67
C GLU A 43 -1.03 -8.58 -9.90
N PHE A 44 -1.10 -7.80 -8.84
CA PHE A 44 -0.58 -6.44 -8.79
C PHE A 44 0.70 -6.44 -7.96
N ILE A 45 1.70 -5.74 -8.48
CA ILE A 45 2.99 -5.56 -7.84
C ILE A 45 3.08 -4.11 -7.40
N ILE A 46 3.15 -3.87 -6.09
CA ILE A 46 3.35 -2.56 -5.49
C ILE A 46 4.79 -2.50 -4.98
N SER A 47 5.60 -1.65 -5.60
CA SER A 47 7.00 -1.44 -5.22
C SER A 47 7.16 -0.07 -4.58
N PHE A 48 7.75 -0.05 -3.39
CA PHE A 48 8.02 1.15 -2.61
C PHE A 48 9.50 1.50 -2.74
N PHE A 49 9.75 2.75 -3.12
CA PHE A 49 11.10 3.23 -3.36
C PHE A 49 11.46 4.40 -2.46
N GLU A 50 12.72 4.42 -2.06
CA GLU A 50 13.37 5.55 -1.43
C GLU A 50 14.30 6.21 -2.44
N MET A 51 13.94 7.42 -2.88
CA MET A 51 14.76 8.24 -3.74
C MET A 51 15.55 9.24 -2.89
N GLN A 52 16.88 9.19 -3.01
CA GLN A 52 17.79 10.11 -2.36
C GLN A 52 18.13 11.24 -3.34
N LEU A 53 17.63 12.45 -3.07
CA LEU A 53 17.94 13.61 -3.89
C LEU A 53 19.40 14.03 -3.64
N PRO A 54 20.19 14.31 -4.69
CA PRO A 54 21.55 14.77 -4.52
C PRO A 54 21.57 16.11 -3.78
N ALA A 55 22.47 16.24 -2.80
CA ALA A 55 22.69 17.50 -2.11
C ALA A 55 23.30 18.53 -3.09
N LEU A 56 22.51 19.52 -3.47
CA LEU A 56 22.93 20.60 -4.35
C LEU A 56 23.57 21.71 -3.49
N LEU A 57 24.89 21.69 -3.42
CA LEU A 57 25.69 22.67 -2.70
C LEU A 57 26.43 23.53 -3.74
N GLY A 58 25.82 24.66 -4.13
CA GLY A 58 26.42 25.58 -5.09
C GLY A 58 25.42 26.58 -5.69
N PRO A 59 25.90 27.55 -6.48
CA PRO A 59 25.06 28.45 -7.26
C PRO A 59 24.13 27.68 -8.22
N PRO A 60 22.96 28.25 -8.61
CA PRO A 60 21.98 27.56 -9.45
C PRO A 60 22.53 27.03 -10.78
N GLU A 61 23.47 27.75 -11.40
CA GLU A 61 24.11 27.38 -12.67
C GLU A 61 24.96 26.11 -12.57
N ASP A 62 25.76 25.97 -11.51
CA ASP A 62 26.58 24.79 -11.24
C ASP A 62 25.72 23.56 -10.90
N ASN A 63 24.60 23.78 -10.20
CA ASN A 63 23.65 22.72 -9.87
C ASN A 63 22.97 22.16 -11.12
N ILE A 64 22.61 23.01 -12.09
CA ILE A 64 21.99 22.56 -13.35
C ILE A 64 22.98 21.73 -14.17
N ALA A 65 24.26 22.11 -14.22
CA ALA A 65 25.29 21.33 -14.90
C ALA A 65 25.46 19.94 -14.25
N LYS A 66 25.57 19.86 -12.92
CA LYS A 66 25.63 18.60 -12.17
C LYS A 66 24.41 17.70 -12.40
N LEU A 67 23.20 18.28 -12.37
CA LEU A 67 21.97 17.51 -12.61
C LEU A 67 21.92 16.94 -14.03
N LYS A 68 22.39 17.70 -15.03
CA LYS A 68 22.50 17.23 -16.42
C LYS A 68 23.52 16.11 -16.58
N GLU A 69 24.66 16.20 -15.88
CA GLU A 69 25.70 15.16 -15.88
C GLU A 69 25.19 13.85 -15.23
N MET A 70 24.48 13.96 -14.11
CA MET A 70 23.93 12.78 -13.42
C MET A 70 22.91 12.03 -14.28
N GLY A 71 22.06 12.75 -15.02
CA GLY A 71 21.11 12.22 -16.01
C GLY A 71 19.94 11.39 -15.43
N LYS A 72 20.14 10.67 -14.32
CA LYS A 72 19.14 9.86 -13.61
C LYS A 72 19.40 9.90 -12.11
N VAL A 73 18.33 9.89 -11.32
CA VAL A 73 18.40 9.68 -9.87
C VAL A 73 18.03 8.24 -9.58
N ARG A 74 18.86 7.54 -8.80
CA ARG A 74 18.61 6.17 -8.38
C ARG A 74 17.60 6.18 -7.23
N ALA A 75 16.57 5.34 -7.36
CA ALA A 75 15.64 5.07 -6.27
C ALA A 75 15.85 3.61 -5.83
N GLU A 76 16.05 3.40 -4.53
CA GLU A 76 16.24 2.06 -3.97
C GLU A 76 14.89 1.45 -3.62
N CYS A 77 14.63 0.21 -4.05
CA CYS A 77 13.41 -0.50 -3.68
C CYS A 77 13.53 -0.96 -2.23
N VAL A 78 12.75 -0.37 -1.32
CA VAL A 78 12.80 -0.64 0.11
C VAL A 78 11.75 -1.67 0.56
N SER A 79 10.68 -1.84 -0.22
CA SER A 79 9.66 -2.87 0.01
C SER A 79 8.93 -3.20 -1.28
N LYS A 80 8.47 -4.44 -1.41
CA LYS A 80 7.69 -4.92 -2.55
C LYS A 80 6.59 -5.84 -2.04
N ILE A 81 5.35 -5.56 -2.46
CA ILE A 81 4.17 -6.33 -2.10
C ILE A 81 3.53 -6.84 -3.40
N ILE A 82 3.18 -8.12 -3.41
CA ILE A 82 2.43 -8.75 -4.50
C ILE A 82 1.06 -9.10 -3.96
N ILE A 83 0.00 -8.63 -4.62
CA ILE A 83 -1.38 -8.83 -4.17
C ILE A 83 -2.24 -9.36 -5.30
N SER A 84 -3.24 -10.17 -4.94
CA SER A 84 -4.27 -10.61 -5.88
C SER A 84 -5.20 -9.43 -6.26
N PRO A 85 -5.74 -9.40 -7.49
CA PRO A 85 -6.67 -8.36 -7.93
C PRO A 85 -7.88 -8.18 -7.01
N GLU A 86 -8.35 -9.27 -6.40
CA GLU A 86 -9.51 -9.29 -5.50
C GLU A 86 -9.28 -8.50 -4.20
N LEU A 87 -8.03 -8.42 -3.73
CA LEU A 87 -7.66 -7.68 -2.52
C LEU A 87 -7.38 -6.19 -2.78
N VAL A 88 -7.19 -5.79 -4.04
CA VAL A 88 -6.85 -4.41 -4.40
C VAL A 88 -7.93 -3.41 -3.96
N PRO A 89 -9.25 -3.64 -4.18
CA PRO A 89 -10.28 -2.71 -3.73
C PRO A 89 -10.25 -2.52 -2.21
N GLY A 90 -10.15 -3.62 -1.44
CA GLY A 90 -10.06 -3.55 0.02
C GLY A 90 -8.82 -2.81 0.51
N LEU A 91 -7.69 -2.95 -0.18
CA LEU A 91 -6.48 -2.19 0.11
C LEU A 91 -6.69 -0.68 -0.13
N ILE A 92 -7.32 -0.30 -1.25
CA ILE A 92 -7.61 1.10 -1.57
C ILE A 92 -8.54 1.70 -0.51
N ASP A 93 -9.60 0.99 -0.15
CA ASP A 93 -10.57 1.44 0.85
C ASP A 93 -9.92 1.65 2.22
N ALA A 94 -9.03 0.74 2.64
CA ALA A 94 -8.29 0.86 3.88
C ALA A 94 -7.36 2.08 3.89
N LEU A 95 -6.62 2.31 2.80
CA LEU A 95 -5.73 3.46 2.66
C LEU A 95 -6.51 4.78 2.63
N GLN A 96 -7.62 4.83 1.89
CA GLN A 96 -8.47 6.02 1.79
C GLN A 96 -9.08 6.37 3.15
N THR A 97 -9.60 5.36 3.86
CA THR A 97 -10.17 5.53 5.20
C THR A 97 -9.17 6.16 6.16
N GLU A 98 -7.91 5.73 6.12
CA GLU A 98 -6.87 6.28 7.01
C GLU A 98 -6.44 7.68 6.58
N LEU A 99 -6.34 7.94 5.28
CA LEU A 99 -6.06 9.29 4.75
C LEU A 99 -7.14 10.31 5.15
N ASP A 100 -8.41 9.91 5.10
CA ASP A 100 -9.55 10.75 5.47
C ASP A 100 -9.55 11.08 6.97
N LYS A 101 -9.22 10.10 7.83
CA LYS A 101 -9.04 10.32 9.27
C LYS A 101 -7.89 11.29 9.54
N PHE A 102 -6.75 11.08 8.88
CA PHE A 102 -5.56 11.90 9.06
C PHE A 102 -5.79 13.37 8.65
N SER A 103 -6.43 13.59 7.50
CA SER A 103 -6.76 14.93 7.02
C SER A 103 -7.77 15.64 7.91
N SER A 104 -8.80 14.93 8.39
CA SER A 104 -9.81 15.48 9.32
C SER A 104 -9.23 15.92 10.66
N GLN A 105 -8.13 15.31 11.11
CA GLN A 105 -7.43 15.71 12.33
C GLN A 105 -6.57 16.96 12.15
N ARG A 106 -6.00 17.18 10.94
CA ARG A 106 -5.21 18.39 10.65
C ARG A 106 -6.06 19.64 10.49
N THR A 107 -7.29 19.54 10.00
CA THR A 107 -8.20 20.70 9.84
C THR A 107 -8.74 21.21 11.19
N LYS A 108 -8.57 20.46 12.28
CA LYS A 108 -9.02 20.82 13.64
C LYS A 108 -7.92 21.43 14.52
N GLN A 109 -6.70 21.64 14.01
CA GLN A 109 -5.62 22.39 14.65
C GLN A 109 -5.43 23.74 13.97
#